data_AF-A0A398B4T6-F1
#
_entry.id   AF-A0A398B4T6-F1
#
_cell.length_a   1.000
_cell.length_b   1.000
_cell.length_c   1.000
_cell.angle_alpha   90.00
_cell.angle_beta   90.00
_cell.angle_gamma   90.00
#
_symmetry.space_group_name_H-M   'P 1'
#
loop_
_entity.id
_entity.type
_entity.pdbx_description
1 polymer ?
#
loop_
_entity_poly.entity_id
_entity_poly.type
_entity_poly.pdbx_seq_one_letter_code
_entity_poly.pdbx_strand_id
1 'polypeptide(L)'
;MKINNNAGPAGINPYLRAKNKMDNIEKNLGQQTDKVEISSAAKEMQQMSQIAVQRQQRVEELKNQVQTGAYKHDSKETAKGLHDFFFKK
;
A
#
# COMPACT_ATOMS: atom_id res chain seq x y z
N MET A 1 52.02 48.05 3.18
CA MET A 1 51.26 46.95 2.56
C MET A 1 50.15 46.53 3.51
N LYS A 2 48.89 46.53 3.06
CA LYS A 2 47.73 46.09 3.87
C LYS A 2 47.37 44.67 3.45
N ILE A 3 47.44 43.74 4.39
CA ILE A 3 47.10 42.34 4.22
C ILE A 3 45.65 42.20 4.72
N ASN A 4 44.71 41.79 3.87
CA ASN A 4 43.41 41.34 4.34
C ASN A 4 43.12 39.96 3.75
N ASN A 5 43.47 38.96 4.55
CA ASN A 5 43.28 37.54 4.31
C ASN A 5 41.85 37.18 4.72
N ASN A 6 40.93 37.08 3.75
CA ASN A 6 39.56 36.64 4.00
C ASN A 6 39.32 35.25 3.39
N ALA A 7 39.95 34.24 3.99
CA ALA A 7 39.57 32.85 3.82
C ALA A 7 38.35 32.56 4.72
N GLY A 8 37.15 32.62 4.13
CA GLY A 8 35.87 32.20 4.72
C GLY A 8 35.13 31.27 3.73
N PRO A 9 34.17 30.43 4.20
CA PRO A 9 33.82 29.18 3.52
C PRO A 9 33.14 29.43 2.17
N ALA A 10 33.88 29.10 1.10
CA ALA A 10 33.47 29.02 -0.31
C ALA A 10 32.65 30.21 -0.83
N GLY A 11 33.25 31.05 -1.68
CA GLY A 11 32.66 32.20 -2.38
C GLY A 11 31.50 31.89 -3.33
N ILE A 12 30.49 31.18 -2.83
CA ILE A 12 29.28 30.79 -3.53
C ILE A 12 28.24 31.86 -3.23
N ASN A 13 27.91 32.64 -4.25
CA ASN A 13 26.91 33.69 -4.20
C ASN A 13 25.55 33.10 -3.72
N PRO A 14 24.90 33.62 -2.66
CA PRO A 14 23.68 33.04 -2.08
C PRO A 14 22.54 32.85 -3.08
N TYR A 15 22.46 33.74 -4.07
CA TYR A 15 21.46 33.67 -5.15
C TYR A 15 21.64 32.45 -6.06
N LEU A 16 22.88 32.02 -6.28
CA LEU A 16 23.18 30.83 -7.08
C LEU A 16 22.79 29.54 -6.35
N ARG A 17 22.76 29.55 -5.01
CA ARG A 17 22.33 28.38 -4.21
C ARG A 17 20.83 28.11 -4.39
N ALA A 18 20.01 29.15 -4.45
CA ALA A 18 18.57 29.02 -4.69
C ALA A 18 18.30 28.40 -6.08
N LYS A 19 18.99 28.89 -7.12
CA LYS A 19 18.88 28.35 -8.49
C LYS A 19 19.32 26.89 -8.58
N ASN A 20 20.48 26.55 -7.99
CA ASN A 20 20.97 25.17 -7.96
C ASN A 20 20.01 24.21 -7.22
N LYS A 21 19.28 24.69 -6.20
CA LYS A 21 18.28 23.88 -5.48
C LYS A 21 17.06 23.61 -6.37
N MET A 22 16.61 24.60 -7.14
CA MET A 22 15.50 24.44 -8.09
C MET A 22 15.88 23.49 -9.24
N ASP A 23 17.07 23.67 -9.83
CA ASP A 23 17.57 22.81 -10.91
C ASP A 23 17.75 21.34 -10.46
N ASN A 24 18.11 21.10 -9.20
CA ASN A 24 18.17 19.75 -8.64
C ASN A 24 16.79 19.13 -8.42
N ILE A 25 15.79 19.91 -8.01
CA ILE A 25 14.41 19.42 -7.86
C ILE A 25 13.86 19.03 -9.24
N GLU A 26 14.04 19.84 -10.27
CA GLU A 26 13.61 19.53 -11.64
C GLU A 26 14.28 18.27 -12.21
N LYS A 27 15.57 18.06 -11.92
CA LYS A 27 16.29 16.82 -12.30
C LYS A 27 15.78 15.58 -11.58
N ASN A 28 15.31 15.69 -10.33
CA ASN A 28 14.72 14.58 -9.58
C ASN A 28 13.29 14.25 -10.07
N LEU A 29 12.53 15.22 -10.57
CA LEU A 29 11.21 14.96 -11.16
C LEU A 29 11.29 14.17 -12.49
N GLY A 30 12.42 14.27 -13.21
CA GLY A 30 12.67 13.55 -14.46
C GLY A 30 13.29 12.15 -14.29
N GLN A 31 13.70 11.77 -13.07
CA GLN A 31 14.16 10.41 -12.80
C GLN A 31 12.95 9.49 -12.68
N GLN A 32 12.71 8.69 -13.73
CA GLN A 32 11.81 7.54 -13.61
C GLN A 32 12.32 6.65 -12.48
N THR A 33 11.56 6.64 -11.40
CA THR A 33 11.75 5.70 -10.31
C THR A 33 10.95 4.46 -10.64
N ASP A 34 11.55 3.28 -10.48
CA ASP A 34 10.82 2.03 -10.63
C ASP A 34 9.72 1.98 -9.56
N LYS A 35 8.48 2.18 -9.99
CA LYS A 35 7.30 2.11 -9.14
C LYS A 35 6.51 0.85 -9.48
N VAL A 36 6.32 0.00 -8.49
CA VAL A 36 5.40 -1.14 -8.58
C VAL A 36 4.03 -0.66 -8.13
N GLU A 37 3.14 -0.39 -9.10
CA GLU A 37 1.76 0.01 -8.84
C GLU A 37 0.81 -1.18 -9.03
N ILE A 38 -0.24 -1.24 -8.21
CA ILE A 38 -1.36 -2.18 -8.43
C ILE A 38 -2.09 -1.75 -9.71
N SER A 39 -2.28 -2.69 -10.64
CA SER A 39 -2.94 -2.43 -11.91
C SER A 39 -4.37 -1.88 -11.72
N SER A 40 -4.84 -1.08 -12.67
CA SER A 40 -6.22 -0.56 -12.66
C SER A 40 -7.24 -1.69 -12.57
N ALA A 41 -7.05 -2.76 -13.35
CA ALA A 41 -7.89 -3.94 -13.32
C ALA A 41 -7.93 -4.61 -11.93
N ALA A 42 -6.78 -4.72 -11.24
CA ALA A 42 -6.74 -5.30 -9.90
C ALA A 42 -7.44 -4.40 -8.87
N LYS A 43 -7.36 -3.07 -9.01
CA LYS A 43 -8.11 -2.12 -8.15
C LYS A 43 -9.62 -2.25 -8.35
N GLU A 44 -10.07 -2.42 -9.59
CA GLU A 44 -11.49 -2.64 -9.90
C GLU A 44 -11.98 -3.99 -9.34
N MET A 45 -11.19 -5.05 -9.49
CA MET A 45 -11.52 -6.37 -8.90
C MET A 45 -11.58 -6.32 -7.36
N GLN A 46 -10.77 -5.47 -6.72
CA GLN A 46 -10.80 -5.30 -5.26
C GLN A 46 -12.10 -4.65 -4.77
N GLN A 47 -12.82 -3.91 -5.61
CA GLN A 47 -14.11 -3.29 -5.28
C GLN A 47 -15.26 -4.33 -5.23
N MET A 48 -15.12 -5.39 -4.44
CA MET A 48 -16.15 -6.41 -4.22
C MET A 48 -17.21 -5.96 -3.20
N SER A 49 -17.80 -4.78 -3.36
CA SER A 49 -18.73 -4.17 -2.39
C SER A 49 -19.95 -5.03 -2.09
N GLN A 50 -20.48 -5.76 -3.08
CA GLN A 50 -21.72 -6.54 -2.93
C GLN A 50 -21.57 -7.79 -2.04
N ILE A 51 -20.38 -8.39 -2.00
CA ILE A 51 -20.13 -9.61 -1.20
C ILE A 51 -20.14 -9.30 0.31
N ALA A 52 -19.86 -8.05 0.69
CA ALA A 52 -19.72 -7.66 2.08
C ALA A 52 -21.04 -7.85 2.88
N VAL A 53 -22.20 -7.50 2.30
CA VAL A 53 -23.49 -7.60 3.00
C VAL A 53 -23.90 -9.04 3.24
N GLN A 54 -23.78 -9.90 2.22
CA GLN A 54 -24.11 -11.33 2.35
C GLN A 54 -23.16 -12.04 3.34
N ARG A 55 -21.88 -11.64 3.37
CA ARG A 55 -20.94 -12.14 4.38
C ARG A 55 -21.32 -11.71 5.78
N GLN A 56 -21.74 -10.46 5.96
CA GLN A 56 -22.15 -9.94 7.26
C GLN A 56 -23.33 -10.73 7.84
N GLN A 57 -24.37 -10.96 7.03
CA GLN A 57 -25.53 -11.77 7.42
C GLN A 57 -25.13 -13.19 7.84
N ARG A 58 -24.30 -13.86 7.01
CA ARG A 58 -23.81 -15.21 7.32
C ARG A 58 -23.01 -15.26 8.62
N VAL A 59 -22.20 -14.24 8.91
CA VAL A 59 -21.43 -14.16 10.15
C VAL A 59 -22.35 -14.01 11.37
N GLU A 60 -23.40 -13.19 11.27
CA GLU A 60 -24.38 -13.01 12.35
C GLU A 60 -25.15 -14.30 12.64
N GLU A 61 -25.59 -15.02 11.61
CA GLU A 61 -26.22 -16.35 11.76
C GLU A 61 -25.30 -17.33 12.48
N LEU A 62 -24.03 -17.41 12.08
CA LEU A 62 -23.05 -18.29 12.71
C LEU A 62 -22.80 -17.91 14.18
N LYS A 63 -22.70 -16.62 14.50
CA LYS A 63 -22.57 -16.14 15.88
C LYS A 63 -23.74 -16.61 16.75
N ASN A 64 -24.96 -16.48 16.25
CA ASN A 64 -26.16 -16.93 16.97
C ASN A 64 -26.14 -18.45 17.21
N GLN A 65 -25.75 -19.24 16.20
CA GLN A 65 -25.65 -20.70 16.34
C GLN A 65 -24.59 -21.12 17.36
N VAL A 66 -23.45 -20.43 17.40
CA VAL A 66 -22.39 -20.70 18.39
C VAL A 66 -22.84 -20.33 19.79
N GLN A 67 -23.45 -19.15 19.97
CA GLN A 67 -23.93 -18.69 21.29
C GLN A 67 -25.03 -19.59 21.87
N THR A 68 -25.91 -20.12 21.02
CA THR A 68 -26.98 -21.04 21.42
C THR A 68 -26.52 -22.49 21.57
N GLY A 69 -25.26 -22.80 21.26
CA GLY A 69 -24.73 -24.17 21.27
C GLY A 69 -25.28 -25.07 20.16
N ALA A 70 -26.03 -24.51 19.20
CA ALA A 70 -26.62 -25.23 18.08
C ALA A 70 -25.62 -25.44 16.92
N TYR A 71 -24.45 -24.80 16.97
CA TYR A 71 -23.42 -24.96 15.95
C TYR A 71 -22.83 -26.38 15.96
N LYS A 72 -22.98 -27.09 14.85
CA LYS A 72 -22.42 -28.43 14.65
C LYS A 72 -21.21 -28.35 13.75
N HIS A 73 -20.06 -28.79 14.27
CA HIS A 73 -18.85 -28.93 13.47
C HIS A 73 -19.01 -30.09 12.50
N ASP A 74 -18.84 -29.82 11.20
CA ASP A 74 -18.81 -30.84 10.15
C ASP A 74 -17.37 -30.96 9.60
N SER A 75 -16.72 -32.06 9.93
CA SER A 75 -15.35 -32.35 9.51
C SER A 75 -15.25 -32.59 8.00
N LYS A 76 -16.31 -33.10 7.35
CA LYS A 76 -16.36 -33.33 5.90
C LYS A 76 -16.43 -32.00 5.16
N GLU A 77 -17.29 -31.09 5.59
CA GLU A 77 -17.35 -29.74 5.01
C GLU A 77 -16.07 -28.95 5.27
N THR A 78 -15.43 -29.15 6.43
CA THR A 78 -14.12 -28.54 6.74
C THR A 78 -13.04 -29.05 5.76
N ALA A 79 -12.94 -30.37 5.58
CA ALA A 79 -11.99 -30.96 4.64
C ALA A 79 -12.25 -30.52 3.20
N LYS A 80 -13.52 -30.43 2.80
CA LYS A 80 -13.93 -29.92 1.49
C LYS A 80 -13.52 -28.47 1.30
N GLY A 81 -13.71 -27.61 2.31
CA GLY A 81 -13.29 -26.21 2.25
C GLY A 81 -11.78 -26.04 2.05
N LEU A 82 -10.98 -26.85 2.76
CA LEU A 82 -9.53 -26.89 2.56
C LEU A 82 -9.18 -27.38 1.15
N HIS A 83 -9.80 -28.48 0.71
CA HIS A 83 -9.53 -29.04 -0.61
C HIS A 83 -9.87 -28.05 -1.72
N ASP A 84 -11.06 -27.46 -1.67
CA ASP A 84 -11.54 -26.52 -2.67
C ASP A 84 -10.69 -25.25 -2.72
N PHE A 85 -10.20 -24.76 -1.57
CA PHE A 85 -9.32 -23.58 -1.55
C PHE A 85 -7.95 -23.83 -2.18
N PHE A 86 -7.35 -24.99 -1.93
CA PHE A 86 -5.97 -25.26 -2.36
C PHE A 86 -5.85 -25.97 -3.72
N PHE A 87 -6.81 -26.83 -4.06
CA PHE A 87 -6.66 -27.76 -5.19
C PHE A 87 -7.65 -27.51 -6.32
N LYS A 88 -8.71 -26.73 -6.10
CA LYS A 88 -9.69 -26.41 -7.14
C LYS A 88 -9.30 -25.10 -7.83
N LYS A 89 -8.94 -25.20 -9.11
CA LYS A 89 -8.59 -24.07 -10.00
C LYS A 89 -9.82 -23.41 -10.59
#